data_AF-A0A0Q7M355-F1
#
_entry.id   AF-A0A0Q7M355-F1
#
_cell.length_a   1.000
_cell.length_b   1.000
_cell.length_c   1.000
_cell.angle_alpha   90.00
_cell.angle_beta   90.00
_cell.angle_gamma   90.00
#
_symmetry.space_group_name_H-M   'P 1'
#
loop_
_entity.id
_entity.type
_entity.pdbx_description
1 polymer ?
#
loop_
_entity_poly.entity_id
_entity_poly.type
_entity_poly.pdbx_seq_one_letter_code
_entity_poly.pdbx_strand_id
1 'polypeptide(L)'
;MNRTLQAKFHGEMLALYDHCARIGFRPVLFRRLVILKGGVEAARELVFKPGTTGLERLIEAKKTDLSMEAAMTSAQYRCLFSPLEIKEAAKRLEGIATRERSRSRLTATASPRSKQDAANQHAAKQDAAKQDVQEPL
;
A
#
# COMPACT_ATOMS: atom_id res chain seq x y z
N MET A 1 -33.53 20.09 -0.39
CA MET A 1 -32.97 19.04 -1.25
C MET A 1 -31.70 18.34 -0.72
N ASN A 2 -30.96 18.89 0.26
CA ASN A 2 -29.76 18.21 0.82
C ASN A 2 -30.04 16.99 1.71
N ARG A 3 -31.18 16.94 2.40
CA ARG A 3 -31.48 15.89 3.40
C ARG A 3 -31.53 14.47 2.79
N THR A 4 -32.06 14.33 1.58
CA THR A 4 -32.09 13.04 0.85
C THR A 4 -30.70 12.58 0.45
N LEU A 5 -29.81 13.51 0.06
CA LEU A 5 -28.45 13.19 -0.33
C LEU A 5 -27.59 12.78 0.88
N GLN A 6 -27.77 13.46 2.02
CA GLN A 6 -27.14 13.07 3.28
C GLN A 6 -27.59 11.69 3.76
N ALA A 7 -28.88 11.35 3.60
CA ALA A 7 -29.41 10.02 3.94
C ALA A 7 -28.81 8.92 3.05
N LYS A 8 -28.71 9.17 1.73
CA LYS A 8 -28.04 8.25 0.79
C LYS A 8 -26.57 8.04 1.18
N PHE A 9 -25.85 9.13 1.42
CA PHE A 9 -24.45 9.07 1.86
C PHE A 9 -24.30 8.28 3.16
N HIS A 10 -25.20 8.48 4.14
CA HIS A 10 -25.20 7.70 5.38
C HIS A 10 -25.38 6.20 5.13
N GLY A 11 -26.34 5.81 4.28
CA GLY A 11 -26.52 4.40 3.91
C GLY A 11 -25.28 3.81 3.24
N GLU A 12 -24.61 4.58 2.39
CA GLU A 12 -23.36 4.17 1.76
C GLU A 12 -22.24 3.97 2.78
N MET A 13 -22.10 4.85 3.77
CA MET A 13 -21.11 4.67 4.85
C MET A 13 -21.36 3.40 5.67
N LEU A 14 -22.62 3.04 5.91
CA LEU A 14 -22.95 1.77 6.56
C LEU A 14 -22.57 0.57 5.67
N ALA A 15 -22.88 0.65 4.37
CA ALA A 15 -22.51 -0.41 3.42
C ALA A 15 -20.99 -0.57 3.31
N LEU A 16 -20.21 0.52 3.31
CA LEU A 16 -18.74 0.46 3.29
C LEU A 16 -18.17 -0.33 4.46
N TYR A 17 -18.76 -0.20 5.66
CA TYR A 17 -18.36 -1.02 6.79
C TYR A 17 -18.59 -2.52 6.51
N ASP A 18 -19.73 -2.88 5.92
CA ASP A 18 -20.02 -4.27 5.57
C ASP A 18 -19.08 -4.79 4.49
N HIS A 19 -18.70 -3.95 3.51
CA HIS A 19 -17.68 -4.27 2.52
C HIS A 19 -16.33 -4.55 3.17
N CYS A 20 -15.89 -3.71 4.11
CA CYS A 20 -14.67 -3.95 4.90
C CYS A 20 -14.75 -5.29 5.65
N ALA A 21 -15.88 -5.57 6.30
CA ALA A 21 -16.07 -6.80 7.06
C ALA A 21 -15.94 -8.05 6.18
N ARG A 22 -16.46 -8.03 4.94
CA ARG A 22 -16.36 -9.14 3.99
C ARG A 22 -14.94 -9.41 3.51
N ILE A 23 -14.04 -8.42 3.56
CA ILE A 23 -12.62 -8.57 3.21
C ILE A 23 -11.72 -8.81 4.43
N GLY A 24 -12.32 -9.11 5.59
CA GLY A 24 -11.60 -9.63 6.75
C GLY A 24 -11.14 -8.59 7.77
N PHE A 25 -11.61 -7.34 7.70
CA PHE A 25 -11.33 -6.36 8.75
C PHE A 25 -12.54 -5.46 9.08
N ARG A 26 -12.57 -4.90 10.28
CA ARG A 26 -13.70 -4.09 10.76
C ARG A 26 -13.22 -2.74 11.30
N PRO A 27 -13.45 -1.61 10.61
CA PRO A 27 -13.07 -0.29 11.11
C PRO A 27 -14.09 0.17 12.17
N VAL A 28 -13.88 -0.27 13.43
CA VAL A 28 -14.83 -0.10 14.53
C VAL A 28 -15.15 1.37 14.81
N LEU A 29 -14.11 2.22 14.84
CA LEU A 29 -14.30 3.65 15.09
C LEU A 29 -15.12 4.33 13.99
N PHE A 30 -14.83 4.00 12.72
CA PHE A 30 -15.61 4.49 11.59
C PHE A 30 -17.09 4.17 11.75
N ARG A 31 -17.45 2.90 11.96
CA ARG A 31 -18.85 2.50 12.14
C ARG A 31 -19.51 3.20 13.32
N ARG A 32 -18.80 3.28 14.45
CA ARG A 32 -19.32 3.94 15.66
C ARG A 32 -19.67 5.40 15.37
N LEU A 33 -18.79 6.14 14.70
CA LEU A 33 -19.06 7.55 14.38
C LEU A 33 -20.18 7.71 13.36
N VAL A 34 -20.26 6.84 12.35
CA VAL A 34 -21.35 6.87 11.36
C VAL A 34 -22.71 6.66 12.04
N ILE A 35 -22.81 5.74 13.00
CA ILE A 35 -24.05 5.49 13.76
C ILE A 35 -24.40 6.68 14.65
N LEU A 36 -23.41 7.25 15.37
CA LEU A 36 -23.68 8.30 16.37
C LEU A 36 -23.90 9.68 15.75
N LYS A 37 -23.21 10.01 14.66
CA LYS A 37 -23.19 11.36 14.06
C LYS A 37 -23.82 11.43 12.67
N GLY A 38 -24.13 10.29 12.06
CA GLY A 38 -24.51 10.22 10.66
C GLY A 38 -23.28 10.21 9.74
N GLY A 39 -23.51 9.89 8.45
CA GLY A 39 -22.43 9.67 7.49
C GLY A 39 -21.59 10.93 7.24
N VAL A 40 -22.23 12.07 7.02
CA VAL A 40 -21.54 13.32 6.63
C VAL A 40 -20.64 13.85 7.75
N GLU A 41 -21.19 13.98 8.96
CA GLU A 41 -20.40 14.48 10.11
C GLU A 41 -19.28 13.50 10.49
N ALA A 42 -19.53 12.18 10.41
CA ALA A 42 -18.48 11.19 10.61
C ALA A 42 -17.36 11.34 9.57
N ALA A 43 -17.70 11.49 8.29
CA ALA A 43 -16.72 11.62 7.21
C ALA A 43 -15.90 12.91 7.33
N ARG A 44 -16.55 14.04 7.66
CA ARG A 44 -15.89 15.32 7.93
C ARG A 44 -14.83 15.19 9.03
N GLU A 45 -15.13 14.45 10.09
CA GLU A 45 -14.17 14.25 11.17
C GLU A 45 -13.05 13.26 10.79
N LEU A 46 -13.41 12.15 10.16
CA LEU A 46 -12.51 11.03 9.93
C LEU A 46 -11.56 11.24 8.74
N VAL A 47 -11.90 12.13 7.79
CA VAL A 47 -11.03 12.42 6.64
C VAL A 47 -9.67 12.97 7.08
N PHE A 48 -9.60 13.65 8.23
CA PHE A 48 -8.36 14.17 8.81
C PHE A 48 -7.66 13.20 9.78
N LYS A 49 -8.20 11.99 9.98
CA LYS A 49 -7.70 10.99 10.93
C LYS A 49 -7.26 9.71 10.20
N PRO A 50 -6.03 9.66 9.65
CA PRO A 50 -5.54 8.47 8.95
C PRO A 50 -5.54 7.23 9.85
N GLY A 51 -5.61 6.04 9.24
CA GLY A 51 -5.65 4.76 9.97
C GLY A 51 -6.99 4.38 10.63
N THR A 52 -8.00 5.27 10.62
CA THR A 52 -9.29 5.02 11.30
C THR A 52 -10.41 4.61 10.36
N THR A 53 -10.30 4.94 9.07
CA THR A 53 -11.32 4.67 8.03
C THR A 53 -11.20 3.28 7.42
N GLY A 54 -10.03 2.63 7.55
CA GLY A 54 -9.72 1.37 6.89
C GLY A 54 -9.17 1.53 5.48
N LEU A 55 -8.93 2.76 5.02
CA LEU A 55 -8.40 3.07 3.69
C LEU A 55 -7.11 2.30 3.40
N GLU A 56 -6.19 2.21 4.37
CA GLU A 56 -4.91 1.51 4.23
C GLU A 56 -5.10 0.02 3.87
N ARG A 57 -6.09 -0.63 4.47
CA ARG A 57 -6.43 -2.03 4.16
C ARG A 57 -7.13 -2.18 2.81
N LEU A 58 -7.98 -1.21 2.44
CA LEU A 58 -8.63 -1.18 1.13
C LEU A 58 -7.62 -1.00 0.00
N ILE A 59 -6.56 -0.24 0.24
CA ILE A 59 -5.43 -0.09 -0.68
C ILE A 59 -4.75 -1.42 -0.92
N GLU A 60 -4.39 -2.13 0.16
CA GLU A 60 -3.76 -3.46 0.08
C GLU A 60 -4.64 -4.45 -0.70
N ALA A 61 -5.96 -4.31 -0.56
CA ALA A 61 -6.94 -5.12 -1.27
C ALA A 61 -7.30 -4.63 -2.69
N LYS A 62 -6.69 -3.53 -3.18
CA LYS A 62 -7.03 -2.85 -4.44
C LYS A 62 -8.52 -2.50 -4.58
N LYS A 63 -9.15 -2.09 -3.48
CA LYS A 63 -10.59 -1.78 -3.37
C LYS A 63 -10.81 -0.35 -2.85
N THR A 64 -10.01 0.60 -3.31
CA THR A 64 -10.09 2.02 -2.90
C THR A 64 -11.42 2.68 -3.26
N ASP A 65 -12.11 2.20 -4.29
CA ASP A 65 -13.44 2.68 -4.67
C ASP A 65 -14.49 2.38 -3.59
N LEU A 66 -14.23 1.38 -2.73
CA LEU A 66 -15.05 1.05 -1.56
C LEU A 66 -14.53 1.76 -0.31
N SER A 67 -14.12 3.01 -0.43
CA SER A 67 -13.63 3.84 0.68
C SER A 67 -14.51 5.07 0.90
N MET A 68 -14.44 5.60 2.13
CA MET A 68 -15.10 6.85 2.48
C MET A 68 -14.55 8.01 1.63
N GLU A 69 -13.24 8.02 1.39
CA GLU A 69 -12.53 9.05 0.64
C GLU A 69 -12.97 9.07 -0.84
N ALA A 70 -13.17 7.90 -1.45
CA ALA A 70 -13.74 7.79 -2.79
C ALA A 70 -15.19 8.30 -2.83
N ALA A 71 -16.01 7.92 -1.85
CA ALA A 71 -17.39 8.40 -1.77
C ALA A 71 -17.47 9.93 -1.62
N MET A 72 -16.63 10.52 -0.76
CA MET A 72 -16.54 11.97 -0.56
C MET A 72 -16.19 12.72 -1.84
N THR A 73 -15.25 12.20 -2.63
CA THR A 73 -14.77 12.84 -3.86
C THR A 73 -15.68 12.63 -5.07
N SER A 74 -16.65 11.70 -4.97
CA SER A 74 -17.60 11.43 -6.05
C SER A 74 -18.41 12.68 -6.43
N ALA A 75 -18.75 12.80 -7.72
CA ALA A 75 -19.58 13.89 -8.22
C ALA A 75 -20.94 13.99 -7.51
N GLN A 76 -21.47 12.84 -7.04
CA GLN A 76 -22.75 12.75 -6.36
C GLN A 76 -22.73 13.40 -4.97
N TYR A 77 -21.66 13.22 -4.20
CA TYR A 77 -21.63 13.63 -2.79
C TYR A 77 -20.70 14.80 -2.49
N ARG A 78 -19.81 15.19 -3.41
CA ARG A 78 -18.82 16.23 -3.16
C ARG A 78 -19.41 17.56 -2.68
N CYS A 79 -20.66 17.87 -3.05
CA CYS A 79 -21.36 19.08 -2.62
C CYS A 79 -21.78 19.08 -1.15
N LEU A 80 -21.70 17.94 -0.46
CA LEU A 80 -21.95 17.82 0.99
C LEU A 80 -20.77 18.29 1.84
N PHE A 81 -19.60 18.49 1.23
CA PHE A 81 -18.34 18.70 1.92
C PHE A 81 -17.69 20.02 1.51
N SER A 82 -16.84 20.53 2.40
CA SER A 82 -16.04 21.71 2.08
C SER A 82 -14.93 21.39 1.07
N PRO A 83 -14.43 22.38 0.31
CA PRO A 83 -13.29 22.17 -0.58
C PRO A 83 -12.06 21.60 0.14
N LEU A 84 -11.85 21.95 1.41
CA LEU A 84 -10.75 21.43 2.23
C LEU A 84 -10.92 19.93 2.53
N GLU A 85 -12.12 19.51 2.90
CA GLU A 85 -12.46 18.10 3.16
C GLU A 85 -12.28 17.25 1.89
N ILE A 86 -12.76 17.75 0.74
CA ILE A 86 -12.58 17.09 -0.56
C ILE A 86 -11.10 16.99 -0.92
N LYS A 87 -10.32 18.06 -0.71
CA LYS A 87 -8.88 18.07 -0.98
C LYS A 87 -8.15 17.05 -0.11
N GLU A 88 -8.49 16.93 1.18
CA GLU A 88 -7.85 15.92 2.04
C GLU A 88 -8.24 14.50 1.63
N ALA A 89 -9.51 14.25 1.29
CA ALA A 89 -9.94 12.94 0.78
C ALA A 89 -9.17 12.56 -0.50
N ALA A 90 -9.07 13.48 -1.46
CA ALA A 90 -8.31 13.28 -2.70
C ALA A 90 -6.82 13.05 -2.42
N LYS A 91 -6.20 13.85 -1.56
CA LYS A 91 -4.80 13.68 -1.15
C LYS A 91 -4.56 12.31 -0.50
N ARG A 92 -5.48 11.83 0.33
CA ARG A 92 -5.37 10.49 0.94
C ARG A 92 -5.48 9.38 -0.11
N LEU A 93 -6.26 9.59 -1.18
CA LEU A 93 -6.29 8.71 -2.35
C LEU A 93 -5.01 8.81 -3.22
N GLU A 94 -4.39 9.97 -3.32
CA GLU A 94 -3.18 10.17 -4.13
C GLU A 94 -1.87 9.76 -3.43
N GLY A 95 -1.81 9.90 -2.11
CA GLY A 95 -0.71 9.38 -1.29
C GLY A 95 -0.43 7.89 -1.52
N ILE A 96 -1.43 7.18 -2.06
CA ILE A 96 -1.40 5.81 -2.55
C ILE A 96 -0.53 5.67 -3.81
N ALA A 97 -0.83 6.46 -4.85
CA ALA A 97 -0.17 6.38 -6.15
C ALA A 97 1.34 6.69 -6.07
N THR A 98 1.75 7.56 -5.15
CA THR A 98 3.16 7.92 -4.96
C THR A 98 3.94 6.83 -4.21
N ARG A 99 3.29 6.12 -3.26
CA ARG A 99 3.90 4.99 -2.52
C ARG A 99 4.01 3.74 -3.40
N GLU A 100 3.04 3.46 -4.26
CA GLU A 100 3.10 2.36 -5.23
C GLU A 100 4.21 2.55 -6.26
N ARG A 101 4.34 3.75 -6.87
CA ARG A 101 5.45 4.09 -7.78
C ARG A 101 6.83 3.89 -7.15
N SER A 102 6.94 4.17 -5.85
CA SER A 102 8.19 4.00 -5.11
C SER A 102 8.48 2.51 -4.80
N ARG A 103 7.45 1.70 -4.51
CA ARG A 103 7.61 0.24 -4.33
C ARG A 103 7.92 -0.49 -5.65
N SER A 104 7.27 -0.12 -6.76
CA SER A 104 7.54 -0.72 -8.07
C SER A 104 8.98 -0.50 -8.56
N ARG A 105 9.61 0.62 -8.20
CA ARG A 105 11.04 0.84 -8.44
C ARG A 105 11.95 -0.05 -7.61
N LEU A 106 11.55 -0.42 -6.39
CA LEU A 106 12.32 -1.29 -5.49
C LEU A 106 12.18 -2.78 -5.85
N THR A 107 11.09 -3.18 -6.51
CA THR A 107 10.86 -4.57 -6.95
C THR A 107 11.43 -4.89 -8.33
N ALA A 108 11.86 -3.89 -9.11
CA ALA A 108 12.42 -4.09 -10.45
C ALA A 108 13.87 -4.59 -10.49
N THR A 109 14.51 -4.85 -9.33
CA THR A 109 15.88 -5.35 -9.23
C THR A 109 15.95 -6.71 -8.54
N ALA A 110 15.26 -7.71 -9.06
CA ALA A 110 15.50 -9.11 -8.72
C ALA A 110 15.71 -9.91 -10.01
N SER A 111 16.82 -9.62 -10.69
CA SER A 111 17.39 -10.54 -11.69
C SER A 111 18.26 -11.57 -10.94
N PRO A 112 18.10 -12.88 -11.19
CA PRO A 112 18.80 -13.90 -10.42
C PRO A 112 20.28 -13.90 -10.79
N ARG A 113 21.15 -13.67 -9.80
CA ARG A 113 22.58 -13.93 -9.96
C ARG A 113 22.81 -15.44 -9.99
N SER A 114 23.16 -15.96 -11.16
CA SER A 114 23.73 -17.30 -11.33
C SER A 114 24.97 -17.43 -10.46
N LYS A 115 24.96 -18.44 -9.57
CA LYS A 115 26.16 -18.94 -8.91
C LYS A 115 27.02 -19.62 -9.97
N GLN A 116 28.26 -19.20 -10.12
CA GLN A 116 29.32 -20.07 -10.61
C GLN A 116 30.51 -19.90 -9.66
N ASP A 117 30.95 -21.06 -9.19
CA ASP A 117 31.59 -21.26 -7.91
C ASP A 117 33.09 -20.95 -7.91
N ALA A 118 33.56 -20.67 -6.70
CA ALA A 118 34.94 -20.64 -6.31
C ALA A 118 35.60 -22.02 -6.49
N ALA A 119 36.72 -22.06 -7.21
CA ALA A 119 37.77 -23.04 -7.00
C ALA A 119 39.04 -22.59 -7.71
N ASN A 120 40.01 -22.04 -6.97
CA ASN A 120 41.39 -22.53 -7.04
C ASN A 120 42.25 -21.92 -5.91
N GLN A 121 42.53 -22.70 -4.87
CA GLN A 121 43.72 -22.52 -4.05
C GLN A 121 44.48 -23.85 -3.98
N HIS A 122 45.68 -23.83 -4.56
CA HIS A 122 46.90 -24.51 -4.15
C HIS A 122 46.90 -26.04 -3.95
N ALA A 123 47.51 -26.76 -4.91
CA ALA A 123 48.27 -27.98 -4.64
C ALA A 123 49.23 -28.29 -5.81
N ALA A 124 50.54 -28.17 -5.59
CA ALA A 124 51.57 -29.01 -6.22
C ALA A 124 52.96 -28.71 -5.61
N LYS A 125 53.36 -29.51 -4.63
CA LYS A 125 54.76 -29.74 -4.26
C LYS A 125 55.16 -31.11 -4.81
N GLN A 126 56.32 -31.14 -5.49
CA GLN A 126 57.30 -32.25 -5.57
C GLN A 126 56.84 -33.51 -6.36
N ASP A 127 57.64 -34.24 -7.14
CA ASP A 127 59.08 -34.51 -7.12
C ASP A 127 59.56 -35.25 -8.40
N ALA A 128 60.88 -35.38 -8.55
CA ALA A 128 61.68 -36.31 -9.39
C ALA A 128 61.84 -36.03 -10.91
N ALA A 129 63.02 -35.55 -11.38
CA ALA A 129 64.28 -36.26 -11.71
C ALA A 129 64.31 -36.67 -13.21
N LYS A 130 65.33 -36.47 -14.06
CA LYS A 130 66.80 -36.66 -13.99
C LYS A 130 67.49 -35.92 -15.18
N GLN A 131 68.65 -35.30 -14.97
CA GLN A 131 70.01 -35.66 -15.48
C GLN A 131 70.44 -35.04 -16.82
N ASP A 132 71.48 -34.20 -16.79
CA ASP A 132 72.81 -34.39 -17.44
C ASP A 132 73.69 -33.17 -17.05
N VAL A 133 74.63 -33.28 -16.11
CA VAL A 133 76.07 -33.67 -16.26
C VAL A 133 76.87 -32.70 -17.16
N GLN A 134 77.75 -31.88 -16.56
CA GLN A 134 79.21 -32.05 -16.63
C GLN A 134 79.94 -30.97 -15.80
N GLU A 135 80.86 -31.43 -14.96
CA GLU A 135 81.68 -30.71 -13.98
C GLU A 135 82.93 -29.99 -14.58
N PRO A 136 83.66 -29.18 -13.77
CA PRO A 136 84.59 -28.15 -14.20
C PRO A 136 86.07 -28.56 -14.19
N LEU A 137 86.92 -27.72 -14.78
CA LEU A 137 88.26 -27.36 -14.29
C LEU A 137 88.51 -25.87 -14.57
#